data_AF-A0A0F9FCM3-F1
#
_entry.id   AF-A0A0F9FCM3-F1
#
_cell.length_a   1.000
_cell.length_b   1.000
_cell.length_c   1.000
_cell.angle_alpha   90.00
_cell.angle_beta   90.00
_cell.angle_gamma   90.00
#
_symmetry.space_group_name_H-M   'P 1'
#
loop_
_entity.id
_entity.type
_entity.pdbx_description
1 polymer ?
#
loop_
_entity_poly.entity_id
_entity_poly.type
_entity_poly.pdbx_seq_one_letter_code
_entity_poly.pdbx_strand_id
1 'polypeptide(L)'
;IGGMEGSKKRTVSEERELLKAHRPAIKFVNDHMGSHGRIAGITTGSTRAVVARAWYSVDLDKLQRFCEVLRTGLKEHESEQPIAKLWTVLVKAEFGGSRRSDRVKRYAMTERALLAYIAGERINSLHPVSKEMFPLPNEVPAKERKLTWTTPTTSDGATTPNVQP
;
A
#
# COMPACT_ATOMS: atom_id res chain seq x y z
N ILE A 1 -4.99 -13.43 -4.62
CA ILE A 1 -4.91 -12.21 -3.78
C ILE A 1 -5.50 -12.55 -2.41
N GLY A 2 -4.68 -12.58 -1.37
CA GLY A 2 -5.11 -12.81 0.02
C GLY A 2 -4.67 -11.63 0.91
N GLY A 3 -5.50 -11.25 1.87
CA GLY A 3 -5.23 -10.17 2.84
C GLY A 3 -4.67 -10.70 4.17
N MET A 4 -4.80 -9.90 5.23
CA MET A 4 -4.36 -10.28 6.58
C MET A 4 -5.19 -11.40 7.23
N GLU A 5 -6.49 -11.47 6.95
CA GLU A 5 -7.31 -12.62 7.35
C GLU A 5 -6.95 -13.79 6.43
N GLY A 6 -6.37 -14.85 7.03
CA GLY A 6 -5.72 -15.93 6.31
C GLY A 6 -6.52 -16.52 5.15
N SER A 7 -5.80 -17.05 4.16
CA SER A 7 -6.38 -17.63 2.94
C SER A 7 -7.45 -18.67 3.27
N LYS A 8 -8.73 -18.36 3.00
CA LYS A 8 -9.79 -19.37 2.93
C LYS A 8 -9.36 -20.45 1.94
N LYS A 9 -9.49 -21.73 2.30
CA LYS A 9 -9.29 -22.83 1.35
C LYS A 9 -10.31 -22.66 0.23
N ARG A 10 -9.84 -22.32 -0.96
CA ARG A 10 -10.65 -22.15 -2.17
C ARG A 10 -10.38 -23.31 -3.09
N THR A 11 -11.40 -23.74 -3.81
CA THR A 11 -11.24 -24.66 -4.93
C THR A 11 -10.48 -23.96 -6.07
N VAL A 12 -9.86 -24.75 -6.95
CA VAL A 12 -9.11 -24.22 -8.11
C VAL A 12 -10.00 -23.35 -9.00
N SER A 13 -11.28 -23.72 -9.16
CA SER A 13 -12.25 -22.94 -9.94
C SER A 13 -12.51 -21.57 -9.31
N GLU A 14 -12.74 -21.52 -8.00
CA GLU A 14 -12.95 -20.26 -7.27
C GLU A 14 -11.71 -19.36 -7.31
N GLU A 15 -10.52 -19.95 -7.22
CA GLU A 15 -9.27 -19.20 -7.36
C GLU A 15 -9.13 -18.58 -8.75
N ARG A 16 -9.45 -19.34 -9.80
CA ARG A 16 -9.41 -18.85 -11.19
C ARG A 16 -10.36 -17.69 -11.43
N GLU A 17 -11.61 -17.81 -10.96
CA GLU A 17 -12.60 -16.74 -11.13
C GLU A 17 -12.18 -15.48 -10.36
N LEU A 18 -11.58 -15.63 -9.18
CA LEU A 18 -11.06 -14.50 -8.42
C LEU A 18 -9.87 -13.83 -9.10
N LEU A 19 -8.95 -14.60 -9.69
CA LEU A 19 -7.85 -14.06 -10.50
C LEU A 19 -8.37 -13.32 -11.73
N LYS A 20 -9.41 -13.85 -12.37
CA LYS A 20 -10.06 -13.22 -13.53
C LYS A 20 -10.71 -11.88 -13.13
N ALA A 21 -11.43 -11.85 -12.01
CA ALA A 21 -12.08 -10.65 -11.49
C ALA A 21 -11.08 -9.54 -11.15
N HIS A 22 -9.91 -9.89 -10.62
CA HIS A 22 -8.89 -8.92 -10.22
C HIS A 22 -7.73 -8.78 -11.21
N ARG A 23 -7.89 -9.29 -12.44
CA ARG A 23 -6.86 -9.23 -13.49
C ARG A 23 -6.35 -7.80 -13.76
N PRO A 24 -7.19 -6.74 -13.80
CA PRO A 24 -6.70 -5.37 -14.02
C PRO A 24 -5.73 -4.91 -12.93
N ALA A 25 -6.07 -5.13 -11.65
CA ALA A 25 -5.20 -4.79 -10.53
C ALA A 25 -3.89 -5.58 -10.55
N ILE A 26 -3.93 -6.88 -10.87
CA ILE A 26 -2.72 -7.71 -10.99
C ILE A 26 -1.84 -7.21 -12.14
N LYS A 27 -2.44 -6.88 -13.28
CA LYS A 27 -1.73 -6.32 -14.43
C LYS A 27 -1.04 -5.00 -14.06
N PHE A 28 -1.77 -4.08 -13.42
CA PHE A 28 -1.23 -2.81 -12.95
C PHE A 28 0.03 -3.01 -12.10
N VAL A 29 -0.03 -3.93 -11.12
CA VAL A 29 1.11 -4.23 -10.25
C VAL A 29 2.29 -4.79 -11.03
N ASN A 30 2.05 -5.72 -11.96
CA ASN A 30 3.12 -6.33 -12.75
C ASN A 30 3.81 -5.31 -13.67
N ASP A 31 3.04 -4.39 -14.26
CA ASP A 31 3.55 -3.35 -15.13
C ASP A 31 4.45 -2.36 -14.35
N HIS A 32 4.04 -1.95 -13.15
CA HIS A 32 4.76 -0.94 -12.37
C HIS A 32 5.87 -1.51 -11.47
N MET A 33 5.68 -2.69 -10.88
CA MET A 33 6.71 -3.32 -10.04
C MET A 33 7.74 -4.14 -10.84
N GLY A 34 7.51 -4.32 -12.14
CA GLY A 34 8.40 -5.03 -13.06
C GLY A 34 8.40 -6.56 -12.87
N SER A 35 8.71 -7.29 -13.93
CA SER A 35 8.98 -8.73 -13.89
C SER A 35 10.48 -9.05 -13.87
N HIS A 36 11.30 -8.12 -14.36
CA HIS A 36 12.75 -8.22 -14.54
C HIS A 36 13.48 -7.26 -13.58
N GLY A 37 14.59 -7.69 -12.98
CA GLY A 37 15.32 -6.89 -11.98
C GLY A 37 14.72 -6.95 -10.56
N ARG A 38 14.33 -8.15 -10.11
CA ARG A 38 13.75 -8.37 -8.78
C ARG A 38 14.76 -7.99 -7.69
N ILE A 39 14.56 -6.84 -7.07
CA ILE A 39 15.28 -6.50 -5.84
C ILE A 39 14.72 -7.42 -4.75
N ALA A 40 15.61 -8.24 -4.18
CA ALA A 40 15.26 -9.16 -3.10
C ALA A 40 14.56 -8.40 -1.95
N GLY A 41 13.49 -8.97 -1.42
CA GLY A 41 12.68 -8.35 -0.35
C GLY A 41 11.62 -7.34 -0.83
N ILE A 42 11.80 -6.70 -1.99
CA ILE A 42 10.89 -5.65 -2.49
C ILE A 42 9.76 -6.23 -3.35
N THR A 43 10.09 -6.91 -4.44
CA THR A 43 9.11 -7.36 -5.45
C THR A 43 8.43 -8.68 -5.05
N THR A 44 8.12 -8.85 -3.77
CA THR A 44 7.60 -10.11 -3.21
C THR A 44 6.08 -10.19 -3.36
N GLY A 45 5.53 -11.42 -3.25
CA GLY A 45 4.10 -11.64 -3.32
C GLY A 45 3.30 -10.82 -2.29
N SER A 46 3.86 -10.60 -1.08
CA SER A 46 3.23 -9.78 -0.04
C SER A 46 3.08 -8.33 -0.49
N THR A 47 4.15 -7.72 -1.01
CA THR A 47 4.14 -6.33 -1.47
C THR A 47 3.18 -6.15 -2.64
N ARG A 48 3.25 -7.06 -3.62
CA ARG A 48 2.34 -7.07 -4.78
C ARG A 48 0.88 -7.21 -4.37
N ALA A 49 0.59 -8.02 -3.36
CA ALA A 49 -0.77 -8.21 -2.86
C ALA A 49 -1.34 -6.91 -2.25
N VAL A 50 -0.56 -6.16 -1.47
CA VAL A 50 -1.00 -4.87 -0.93
C VAL A 50 -1.31 -3.89 -2.04
N VAL A 51 -0.42 -3.72 -3.01
CA VAL A 51 -0.64 -2.79 -4.13
C VAL A 51 -1.87 -3.20 -4.95
N ALA A 52 -2.05 -4.51 -5.22
CA ALA A 52 -3.22 -5.00 -5.96
C ALA A 52 -4.54 -4.75 -5.22
N ARG A 53 -4.52 -4.75 -3.88
CA ARG A 53 -5.71 -4.48 -3.06
C ARG A 53 -5.98 -2.98 -2.94
N ALA A 54 -4.94 -2.18 -2.75
CA ALA A 54 -5.03 -0.72 -2.72
C ALA A 54 -5.51 -0.12 -4.05
N TRP A 55 -5.33 -0.81 -5.17
CA TRP A 55 -5.82 -0.41 -6.51
C TRP A 55 -7.32 -0.05 -6.53
N TYR A 56 -8.13 -0.61 -5.61
CA TYR A 56 -9.57 -0.35 -5.56
C TYR A 56 -9.97 0.89 -4.75
N SER A 57 -9.09 1.45 -3.93
CA SER A 57 -9.42 2.51 -2.98
C SER A 57 -8.45 3.70 -3.00
N VAL A 58 -7.31 3.57 -3.68
CA VAL A 58 -6.27 4.59 -3.77
C VAL A 58 -6.21 5.16 -5.18
N ASP A 59 -5.92 6.46 -5.27
CA ASP A 59 -5.60 7.14 -6.53
C ASP A 59 -4.45 6.43 -7.28
N LEU A 60 -4.63 6.16 -8.58
CA LEU A 60 -3.70 5.35 -9.35
C LEU A 60 -2.36 6.03 -9.58
N ASP A 61 -2.31 7.36 -9.65
CA ASP A 61 -1.07 8.11 -9.83
C ASP A 61 -0.22 8.04 -8.56
N LYS A 62 -0.88 8.17 -7.39
CA LYS A 62 -0.22 7.92 -6.09
C LYS A 62 0.29 6.48 -6.01
N LEU A 63 -0.50 5.50 -6.44
CA LEU A 63 -0.11 4.10 -6.36
C LEU A 63 1.03 3.74 -7.32
N GLN A 64 1.05 4.35 -8.50
CA GLN A 64 2.14 4.27 -9.46
C GLN A 64 3.41 4.86 -8.87
N ARG A 65 3.33 6.07 -8.31
CA ARG A 65 4.48 6.73 -7.67
C ARG A 65 5.00 5.94 -6.48
N PHE A 66 4.11 5.37 -5.68
CA PHE A 66 4.49 4.46 -4.60
C PHE A 66 5.32 3.28 -5.13
N CYS A 67 4.89 2.65 -6.23
CA CYS A 67 5.60 1.54 -6.84
C CYS A 67 6.97 1.94 -7.40
N GLU A 68 7.09 3.14 -7.97
CA GLU A 68 8.35 3.69 -8.48
C GLU A 68 9.36 3.92 -7.35
N VAL A 69 8.99 4.69 -6.33
CA VAL A 69 9.85 4.98 -5.16
C VAL A 69 10.22 3.69 -4.43
N LEU A 70 9.29 2.75 -4.30
CA LEU A 70 9.55 1.46 -3.67
C LEU A 70 10.46 0.56 -4.51
N ARG A 71 10.61 0.77 -5.81
CA ARG A 71 11.59 0.06 -6.62
C ARG A 71 12.96 0.71 -6.54
N THR A 72 13.01 2.02 -6.76
CA THR A 72 14.28 2.75 -6.88
C THR A 72 14.92 3.05 -5.53
N GLY A 73 14.10 3.17 -4.48
CA GLY A 73 14.51 3.72 -3.19
C GLY A 73 14.74 5.23 -3.22
N LEU A 74 14.48 5.88 -4.36
CA LEU A 74 14.72 7.30 -4.57
C LEU A 74 13.43 8.07 -4.33
N LYS A 75 13.46 8.97 -3.34
CA LYS A 75 12.40 9.96 -3.11
C LYS A 75 12.77 11.30 -3.74
N GLU A 76 11.77 11.98 -4.28
CA GLU A 76 11.82 13.37 -4.73
C GLU A 76 11.18 14.31 -3.70
N HIS A 77 10.20 13.82 -2.93
CA HIS A 77 9.45 14.63 -1.97
C HIS A 77 9.53 14.07 -0.55
N GLU A 78 9.41 14.94 0.46
CA GLU A 78 9.38 14.52 1.86
C GLU A 78 8.15 13.67 2.20
N SER A 79 7.05 13.82 1.46
CA SER A 79 5.85 12.97 1.59
C SER A 79 6.12 11.50 1.26
N GLU A 80 7.17 11.20 0.49
CA GLU A 80 7.57 9.85 0.08
C GLU A 80 8.48 9.17 1.11
N GLN A 81 8.81 9.87 2.21
CA GLN A 81 9.63 9.36 3.30
C GLN A 81 9.15 8.01 3.88
N PRO A 82 7.84 7.73 4.03
CA PRO A 82 7.37 6.42 4.48
C PRO A 82 7.77 5.29 3.53
N ILE A 83 7.80 5.56 2.23
CA ILE A 83 8.15 4.59 1.18
C ILE A 83 9.65 4.30 1.22
N ALA A 84 10.49 5.34 1.32
CA ALA A 84 11.94 5.18 1.45
C ALA A 84 12.33 4.42 2.73
N LYS A 85 11.58 4.63 3.83
CA LYS A 85 11.74 3.83 5.06
C LYS A 85 11.34 2.38 4.84
N LEU A 86 10.21 2.11 4.18
CA LEU A 86 9.83 0.74 3.81
C LEU A 86 10.91 0.08 2.95
N TRP A 87 11.37 0.76 1.90
CA TRP A 87 12.45 0.28 1.02
C TRP A 87 13.67 -0.15 1.83
N THR A 88 14.14 0.72 2.73
CA THR A 88 15.28 0.45 3.61
C THR A 88 15.03 -0.78 4.48
N VAL A 89 13.85 -0.90 5.08
CA VAL A 89 13.48 -2.06 5.92
C VAL A 89 13.45 -3.33 5.07
N LEU A 90 12.89 -3.30 3.85
CA LEU A 90 12.77 -4.47 3.00
C LEU A 90 14.12 -4.95 2.44
N VAL A 91 15.03 -4.03 2.14
CA VAL A 91 16.37 -4.33 1.61
C VAL A 91 17.33 -4.75 2.72
N LYS A 92 17.31 -4.05 3.87
CA LYS A 92 18.23 -4.34 4.99
C LYS A 92 17.83 -5.53 5.83
N ALA A 93 16.53 -5.78 5.96
CA ALA A 93 16.11 -6.91 6.75
C ALA A 93 16.51 -8.21 6.07
N GLU A 94 16.98 -9.16 6.88
CA GLU A 94 17.10 -10.58 6.53
C GLU A 94 15.71 -11.23 6.31
N PHE A 95 14.74 -10.50 5.77
CA PHE A 95 13.48 -11.01 5.23
C PHE A 95 13.70 -11.92 4.01
N GLY A 96 14.94 -12.39 3.75
CA GLY A 96 15.24 -13.57 2.95
C GLY A 96 14.62 -14.86 3.53
N GLY A 97 14.14 -14.83 4.77
CA GLY A 97 13.30 -15.86 5.35
C GLY A 97 12.01 -16.09 4.55
N SER A 98 11.79 -17.32 4.10
CA SER A 98 10.53 -17.76 3.47
C SER A 98 9.40 -18.01 4.47
N ARG A 99 9.63 -17.76 5.78
CA ARG A 99 8.69 -18.09 6.86
C ARG A 99 7.40 -17.29 6.77
N ARG A 100 6.31 -17.89 7.24
CA ARG A 100 4.98 -17.28 7.21
C ARG A 100 4.92 -15.97 8.02
N SER A 101 5.56 -15.93 9.18
CA SER A 101 5.66 -14.74 10.04
C SER A 101 6.28 -13.54 9.31
N ASP A 102 7.32 -13.79 8.52
CA ASP A 102 8.04 -12.76 7.79
C ASP A 102 7.18 -12.19 6.66
N ARG A 103 6.45 -13.06 5.95
CA ARG A 103 5.51 -12.65 4.90
C ARG A 103 4.37 -11.78 5.43
N VAL A 104 3.82 -12.12 6.61
CA VAL A 104 2.76 -11.37 7.28
C VAL A 104 3.28 -10.01 7.76
N LYS A 105 4.43 -9.98 8.42
CA LYS A 105 5.06 -8.72 8.86
C LYS A 105 5.35 -7.79 7.69
N ARG A 106 5.86 -8.33 6.59
CA ARG A 106 6.15 -7.56 5.36
C ARG A 106 4.88 -6.97 4.75
N TYR A 107 3.80 -7.76 4.69
CA TYR A 107 2.49 -7.31 4.25
C TYR A 107 2.01 -6.12 5.09
N ALA A 108 1.96 -6.30 6.42
CA ALA A 108 1.48 -5.28 7.34
C ALA A 108 2.35 -4.01 7.37
N MET A 109 3.67 -4.11 7.20
CA MET A 109 4.53 -2.94 7.07
C MET A 109 4.32 -2.21 5.74
N THR A 110 4.07 -2.95 4.66
CA THR A 110 3.76 -2.37 3.35
C THR A 110 2.46 -1.58 3.41
N GLU A 111 1.42 -2.13 4.05
CA GLU A 111 0.16 -1.41 4.27
C GLU A 111 0.36 -0.14 5.10
N ARG A 112 1.13 -0.21 6.20
CA ARG A 112 1.39 0.98 7.04
C ARG A 112 2.08 2.09 6.24
N ALA A 113 3.09 1.74 5.45
CA ALA A 113 3.85 2.70 4.66
C ALA A 113 3.00 3.33 3.56
N LEU A 114 2.18 2.54 2.86
CA LEU A 114 1.25 3.05 1.86
C LEU A 114 0.22 3.98 2.50
N LEU A 115 -0.34 3.59 3.64
CA LEU A 115 -1.31 4.40 4.38
C LEU A 115 -0.73 5.74 4.86
N ALA A 116 0.52 5.73 5.36
CA ALA A 116 1.21 6.96 5.74
C ALA A 116 1.48 7.86 4.52
N TYR A 117 1.91 7.28 3.39
CA TYR A 117 2.16 8.02 2.16
C TYR A 117 0.90 8.70 1.61
N ILE A 118 -0.21 7.97 1.51
CA ILE A 118 -1.47 8.56 0.99
C ILE A 118 -2.02 9.66 1.91
N ALA A 119 -1.76 9.56 3.22
CA ALA A 119 -2.15 10.54 4.23
C ALA A 119 -1.17 11.74 4.30
N GLY A 120 -0.04 11.70 3.60
CA GLY A 120 1.03 12.70 3.74
C GLY A 120 1.70 12.69 5.12
N GLU A 121 1.58 11.59 5.87
CA GLU A 121 2.12 11.44 7.21
C GLU A 121 3.62 11.11 7.17
N ARG A 122 4.43 11.86 7.90
CA ARG A 122 5.83 11.49 8.16
C ARG A 122 5.89 10.48 9.31
N ILE A 123 6.53 9.33 9.07
CA ILE A 123 6.66 8.29 10.11
C ILE A 123 8.07 8.26 10.69
N ASN A 124 8.19 8.22 12.02
CA ASN A 124 9.49 8.07 12.68
C ASN A 124 9.97 6.61 12.67
N SER A 125 9.05 5.68 12.89
CA SER A 125 9.30 4.23 12.87
C SER A 125 8.19 3.50 12.11
N LEU A 126 8.56 2.44 11.39
CA LEU A 126 7.62 1.64 10.62
C LEU A 126 7.22 0.39 11.42
N HIS A 127 6.01 0.41 11.98
CA HIS A 127 5.42 -0.71 12.69
C HIS A 127 4.36 -1.41 11.82
N PRO A 128 4.23 -2.74 11.90
CA PRO A 128 3.19 -3.46 11.17
C PRO A 128 1.80 -3.05 11.67
N VAL A 129 0.85 -2.86 10.75
CA VAL A 129 -0.57 -2.74 11.12
C VAL A 129 -1.13 -4.07 11.62
N SER A 130 -2.17 -4.01 12.45
CA SER A 130 -2.83 -5.17 13.06
C SER A 130 -4.10 -5.62 12.33
N LYS A 131 -4.65 -4.79 11.44
CA LYS A 131 -5.87 -5.06 10.67
C LYS A 131 -5.67 -4.68 9.21
N GLU A 132 -6.41 -5.34 8.33
CA GLU A 132 -6.42 -5.05 6.89
C GLU A 132 -6.80 -3.58 6.63
N MET A 133 -5.97 -2.86 5.88
CA MET A 133 -6.19 -1.45 5.56
C MET A 133 -6.77 -1.25 4.16
N PHE A 134 -6.57 -2.22 3.26
CA PHE A 134 -7.07 -2.16 1.89
C PHE A 134 -7.96 -3.38 1.59
N PRO A 135 -9.19 -3.44 2.11
CA PRO A 135 -10.10 -4.55 1.85
C PRO A 135 -10.50 -4.62 0.37
N LEU A 136 -10.70 -5.83 -0.17
CA LEU A 136 -11.23 -5.98 -1.53
C LEU A 136 -12.70 -5.56 -1.60
N PRO A 137 -13.20 -5.15 -2.78
CA PRO A 137 -14.58 -4.67 -2.91
C PRO A 137 -15.67 -5.69 -2.58
N ASN A 138 -15.34 -6.98 -2.57
CA ASN A 138 -16.21 -8.09 -2.17
C ASN A 138 -16.06 -8.48 -0.69
N GLU A 139 -15.09 -7.90 0.03
CA GLU A 139 -14.85 -8.09 1.46
C GLU A 139 -15.49 -6.96 2.30
N VAL A 140 -15.79 -5.80 1.69
CA VAL A 140 -16.52 -4.69 2.30
C VAL A 140 -17.95 -4.56 1.76
N PRO A 141 -18.96 -4.31 2.63
CA PRO A 141 -20.32 -4.01 2.18
C PRO A 141 -20.36 -2.71 1.35
N ALA A 142 -21.24 -2.66 0.34
CA ALA A 142 -21.25 -1.60 -0.68
C ALA A 142 -21.37 -0.16 -0.15
N LYS A 143 -21.87 0.02 1.09
CA LYS A 143 -22.02 1.33 1.75
C LYS A 143 -20.70 1.97 2.17
N GLU A 144 -19.65 1.19 2.43
CA GLU A 144 -18.35 1.70 2.89
C GLU A 144 -17.36 1.98 1.73
N ARG A 145 -17.71 1.58 0.50
CA ARG A 145 -16.85 1.72 -0.69
C ARG A 145 -16.64 3.17 -1.15
N LYS A 146 -17.41 4.13 -0.64
CA LYS A 146 -17.34 5.57 -1.00
C LYS A 146 -16.89 6.48 0.15
N LEU A 147 -16.86 5.99 1.39
CA LEU A 147 -16.31 6.73 2.52
C LEU A 147 -14.88 6.26 2.72
N THR A 148 -13.91 7.13 2.46
CA THR A 148 -12.58 7.23 3.12
C THR A 148 -11.50 7.62 2.13
N TRP A 149 -11.50 8.87 1.70
CA TRP A 149 -10.38 9.79 1.97
C TRP A 149 -10.75 11.17 1.43
N THR A 150 -11.74 11.85 2.02
CA THR A 150 -11.67 13.32 2.02
C THR A 150 -10.46 13.67 2.87
N THR A 151 -9.39 14.16 2.24
CA THR A 151 -8.28 14.83 2.92
C THR A 151 -8.86 15.76 3.99
N PRO A 152 -8.28 15.86 5.20
CA PRO A 152 -8.59 17.01 6.04
C PRO A 152 -8.27 18.24 5.18
N THR A 153 -9.32 18.97 4.80
CA THR A 153 -9.16 20.28 4.18
C THR A 153 -8.49 21.11 5.25
N THR A 154 -7.20 21.38 5.06
CA THR A 154 -6.52 22.44 5.79
C THR A 154 -7.26 23.72 5.46
N SER A 155 -8.23 24.08 6.28
CA SER A 155 -8.85 25.39 6.31
C SER A 155 -7.84 26.33 6.94
N ASP A 156 -6.93 26.87 6.14
CA ASP A 156 -6.10 28.00 6.53
C ASP A 156 -6.55 29.25 5.78
N GLY A 157 -6.82 30.29 6.55
CA GLY A 157 -6.56 31.67 6.14
C GLY A 157 -7.69 32.46 5.49
N ALA A 158 -8.57 33.04 6.31
CA ALA A 158 -9.02 34.42 6.11
C ALA A 158 -9.65 35.00 7.38
N THR A 159 -8.85 35.65 8.25
CA THR A 159 -9.33 36.80 9.02
C THR A 159 -8.19 37.78 9.18
N THR A 160 -8.48 38.99 8.73
CA THR A 160 -7.65 40.19 8.53
C THR A 160 -6.97 40.73 9.80
N PRO A 161 -5.89 41.53 9.64
CA PRO A 161 -5.18 42.15 10.75
C PRO A 161 -6.03 43.21 11.46
N ASN A 162 -6.16 43.08 12.78
CA ASN A 162 -6.71 44.11 13.66
C ASN A 162 -5.60 45.14 13.94
N VAL A 163 -5.58 46.20 13.14
CA VAL A 163 -4.99 47.50 13.52
C VAL A 163 -6.18 48.40 13.76
N GLN A 164 -6.27 49.03 14.93
CA GLN A 164 -6.76 50.39 15.11
C GLN A 164 -6.54 50.88 16.56
N PRO A 165 -6.61 52.21 16.80
CA PRO A 165 -5.64 53.01 17.54
C PRO A 165 -5.92 53.21 19.02
#